data_AF-A0A938KHZ6-F1
#
_entry.id   AF-A0A938KHZ6-F1
#
_cell.length_a   1.000
_cell.length_b   1.000
_cell.length_c   1.000
_cell.angle_alpha   90.00
_cell.angle_beta   90.00
_cell.angle_gamma   90.00
#
_symmetry.space_group_name_H-M   'P 1'
#
loop_
_entity.id
_entity.type
_entity.pdbx_description
1 polymer ?
#
loop_
_entity_poly.entity_id
_entity_poly.type
_entity_poly.pdbx_seq_one_letter_code
_entity_poly.pdbx_strand_id
1 'polypeptide(L)'
;MKSQFRYRLCSLGGLFAGALLGVMPSASGQISGYYVGYDDQPTVFAPASYRGLPNPNRGKITLFYPHAFADNRGQNHFHNIGTYSYSGPTNDLKIVPTNSNTRIPEVGTRQPPLTLVAGKGAWVGKLVSASTAEHYSTMRFRSVQALRFEKRNGQTNEYGYGSPEWHMLFNRFGPQFANFDNAVYSKVIPAQTLAVELVSLTPGLNIGLATNTTILANPGDRHLLGDANEFDFQPVFWTDASAAPGRYTVAWKFVDVSEGSGSLVPESGISHVDFRVAASPELVIEKTVRLTMPVVIDGHVLESATSPDGPWTPVAQKPSVNSAGSGEGAAQLGTASLVLPSDKPG
;
A
#
# COMPACT_ATOMS: atom_id res chain seq x y z
N MET A 1 2.32 18.16 34.17
CA MET A 1 1.16 19.08 34.10
C MET A 1 1.30 19.94 32.85
N LYS A 2 0.20 20.20 32.12
CA LYS A 2 0.21 21.02 30.89
C LYS A 2 0.12 22.49 31.29
N SER A 3 1.18 23.27 31.10
CA SER A 3 1.15 24.72 31.32
C SER A 3 0.73 25.43 30.03
N GLN A 4 -0.19 26.39 30.12
CA GLN A 4 -0.66 27.23 29.01
C GLN A 4 -0.08 28.65 29.16
N PHE A 5 0.21 29.32 28.06
CA PHE A 5 0.75 30.70 28.01
C PHE A 5 -0.10 31.57 27.08
N ARG A 6 -0.30 32.84 27.41
CA ARG A 6 -1.01 33.80 26.54
C ARG A 6 -0.49 35.23 26.70
N TYR A 7 -0.59 36.02 25.64
CA TYR A 7 -0.59 37.50 25.69
C TYR A 7 -2.04 37.95 25.51
N ARG A 8 -2.48 38.96 26.27
CA ARG A 8 -3.75 39.66 26.01
C ARG A 8 -3.46 40.98 25.30
N LEU A 9 -3.93 41.09 24.06
CA LEU A 9 -4.03 42.34 23.31
C LEU A 9 -5.43 42.43 22.67
N CYS A 10 -6.07 43.61 22.71
CA CYS A 10 -7.41 43.85 22.16
C CYS A 10 -7.45 43.73 20.62
N SER A 11 -8.43 43.00 20.08
CA SER A 11 -8.51 42.60 18.65
C SER A 11 -9.41 43.47 17.78
N LEU A 12 -9.05 43.64 16.50
CA LEU A 12 -9.98 43.89 15.37
C LEU A 12 -9.75 42.82 14.28
N GLY A 13 -10.83 42.29 13.71
CA GLY A 13 -10.85 41.15 12.78
C GLY A 13 -10.78 41.50 11.30
N GLY A 14 -10.73 40.44 10.47
CA GLY A 14 -10.89 40.54 9.01
C GLY A 14 -10.73 39.18 8.31
N LEU A 15 -11.83 38.67 7.76
CA LEU A 15 -12.00 37.41 7.03
C LEU A 15 -11.33 37.45 5.64
N PHE A 16 -10.80 36.32 5.16
CA PHE A 16 -10.56 36.07 3.73
C PHE A 16 -11.35 34.83 3.28
N ALA A 17 -12.19 35.00 2.25
CA ALA A 17 -12.93 33.93 1.58
C ALA A 17 -12.19 33.53 0.29
N GLY A 18 -11.88 32.24 0.14
CA GLY A 18 -11.28 31.66 -1.06
C GLY A 18 -12.29 30.83 -1.85
N ALA A 19 -12.37 31.06 -3.16
CA ALA A 19 -13.24 30.36 -4.09
C ALA A 19 -12.70 28.94 -4.42
N LEU A 20 -13.57 27.92 -4.35
CA LEU A 20 -13.29 26.58 -4.86
C LEU A 20 -13.67 26.48 -6.34
N LEU A 21 -12.68 26.21 -7.19
CA LEU A 21 -12.88 25.71 -8.55
C LEU A 21 -12.91 24.17 -8.50
N GLY A 22 -14.03 23.59 -8.92
CA GLY A 22 -14.21 22.15 -9.01
C GLY A 22 -13.43 21.55 -10.17
N VAL A 23 -12.41 20.76 -9.84
CA VAL A 23 -11.77 19.83 -10.79
C VAL A 23 -12.60 18.55 -10.78
N MET A 24 -13.27 18.25 -11.89
CA MET A 24 -13.81 16.90 -12.12
C MET A 24 -12.63 15.95 -12.31
N PRO A 25 -12.51 14.86 -11.54
CA PRO A 25 -11.45 13.89 -11.75
C PRO A 25 -11.69 13.17 -13.09
N SER A 26 -10.78 13.36 -14.03
CA SER A 26 -10.60 12.39 -15.11
C SER A 26 -10.24 11.06 -14.47
N ALA A 27 -11.04 10.02 -14.71
CA ALA A 27 -10.64 8.66 -14.39
C ALA A 27 -9.41 8.33 -15.24
N SER A 28 -8.21 8.52 -14.69
CA SER A 28 -7.04 7.86 -15.25
C SER A 28 -7.29 6.37 -15.10
N GLY A 29 -7.21 5.62 -16.19
CA GLY A 29 -7.17 4.17 -16.15
C GLY A 29 -6.01 3.77 -15.26
N GLN A 30 -6.29 3.50 -13.98
CA GLN A 30 -5.29 3.12 -13.02
C GLN A 30 -4.98 1.65 -13.28
N ILE A 31 -3.71 1.35 -13.58
CA ILE A 31 -3.19 -0.01 -13.62
C ILE A 31 -3.72 -0.74 -12.38
N SER A 32 -4.41 -1.86 -12.61
CA SER A 32 -4.93 -2.65 -11.50
C SER A 32 -3.77 -3.15 -10.64
N GLY A 33 -4.00 -3.31 -9.34
CA GLY A 33 -2.92 -3.68 -8.43
C GLY A 33 -2.29 -5.03 -8.76
N TYR A 34 -3.09 -6.00 -9.22
CA TYR A 34 -2.66 -7.34 -9.54
C TYR A 34 -3.45 -7.95 -10.69
N TYR A 35 -2.81 -8.86 -11.42
CA TYR A 35 -3.45 -9.65 -12.46
C TYR A 35 -3.27 -11.14 -12.21
N VAL A 36 -4.25 -11.94 -12.60
CA VAL A 36 -4.14 -13.40 -12.62
C VAL A 36 -4.21 -13.86 -14.06
N GLY A 37 -3.29 -14.72 -14.46
CA GLY A 37 -3.18 -15.21 -15.83
C GLY A 37 -2.62 -16.63 -15.88
N TYR A 38 -2.28 -17.04 -17.09
CA TYR A 38 -1.70 -18.34 -17.39
C TYR A 38 -0.25 -18.14 -17.85
N ASP A 39 0.70 -18.79 -17.19
CA ASP A 39 2.12 -18.72 -17.58
C ASP A 39 2.39 -19.76 -18.67
N ASP A 40 2.72 -19.33 -19.89
CA ASP A 40 3.18 -20.21 -20.97
C ASP A 40 4.65 -19.99 -21.34
N GLN A 41 5.44 -19.41 -20.43
CA GLN A 41 6.87 -19.26 -20.65
C GLN A 41 7.51 -20.65 -20.69
N PRO A 42 8.23 -21.02 -21.76
CA PRO A 42 8.71 -22.39 -21.92
C PRO A 42 9.85 -22.74 -20.95
N THR A 43 10.73 -21.78 -20.68
CA THR A 43 11.95 -21.97 -19.89
C THR A 43 12.13 -20.87 -18.87
N VAL A 44 12.88 -21.15 -17.80
CA VAL A 44 13.28 -20.17 -16.79
C VAL A 44 14.37 -19.23 -17.36
N PHE A 45 14.26 -17.93 -17.11
CA PHE A 45 15.28 -16.94 -17.52
C PHE A 45 16.21 -16.48 -16.38
N ALA A 46 15.76 -16.61 -15.14
CA ALA A 46 16.52 -16.26 -13.94
C ALA A 46 16.06 -17.13 -12.76
N PRO A 47 16.93 -17.41 -11.77
CA PRO A 47 18.35 -17.05 -11.72
C PRO A 47 19.22 -17.84 -12.71
N ALA A 48 20.46 -17.40 -12.92
CA ALA A 48 21.39 -17.98 -13.91
C ALA A 48 21.62 -19.49 -13.72
N SER A 49 21.58 -19.98 -12.48
CA SER A 49 21.73 -21.40 -12.13
C SER A 49 20.65 -22.32 -12.73
N TYR A 50 19.47 -21.78 -13.04
CA TYR A 50 18.34 -22.53 -13.58
C TYR A 50 17.92 -22.06 -14.97
N ARG A 51 18.68 -21.14 -15.56
CA ARG A 51 18.36 -20.56 -16.87
C ARG A 51 18.36 -21.63 -17.95
N GLY A 52 17.29 -21.66 -18.75
CA GLY A 52 17.11 -22.64 -19.83
C GLY A 52 16.45 -23.96 -19.41
N LEU A 53 16.29 -24.21 -18.10
CA LEU A 53 15.47 -25.34 -17.63
C LEU A 53 13.98 -25.10 -17.95
N PRO A 54 13.16 -26.16 -18.10
CA PRO A 54 11.71 -26.03 -18.25
C PRO A 54 11.10 -25.13 -17.17
N ASN A 55 10.18 -24.23 -17.51
CA ASN A 55 9.53 -23.41 -16.50
C ASN A 55 8.56 -24.27 -15.65
N PRO A 56 8.74 -24.38 -14.32
CA PRO A 56 7.84 -25.16 -13.47
C PRO A 56 6.43 -24.55 -13.36
N ASN A 57 6.26 -23.28 -13.77
CA ASN A 57 4.97 -22.60 -13.83
C ASN A 57 4.30 -22.70 -15.19
N ARG A 58 4.98 -23.27 -16.19
CA ARG A 58 4.36 -23.43 -17.50
C ARG A 58 3.09 -24.25 -17.36
N GLY A 59 2.01 -23.69 -17.86
CA GLY A 59 0.71 -24.30 -17.83
C GLY A 59 -0.05 -24.13 -16.52
N LYS A 60 0.36 -23.20 -15.65
CA LYS A 60 -0.26 -22.96 -14.34
C LYS A 60 -0.88 -21.59 -14.24
N ILE A 61 -1.86 -21.47 -13.36
CA ILE A 61 -2.38 -20.17 -12.91
C ILE A 61 -1.24 -19.40 -12.22
N THR A 62 -1.10 -18.11 -12.50
CA THR A 62 -0.03 -17.28 -11.95
C THR A 62 -0.54 -15.91 -11.56
N LEU A 63 -0.13 -15.43 -10.39
CA LEU A 63 -0.35 -14.06 -9.93
C LEU A 63 0.76 -13.15 -10.45
N PHE A 64 0.39 -12.03 -11.03
CA PHE A 64 1.28 -11.03 -11.59
C PHE A 64 1.09 -9.69 -10.89
N TYR A 65 2.20 -9.11 -10.42
CA TYR A 65 2.25 -7.71 -10.02
C TYR A 65 2.80 -6.85 -11.17
N PRO A 66 2.08 -5.80 -11.59
CA PRO A 66 2.54 -4.91 -12.62
C PRO A 66 3.49 -3.82 -12.08
N HIS A 67 4.76 -3.82 -12.51
CA HIS A 67 5.62 -2.64 -12.43
C HIS A 67 5.46 -1.75 -13.66
N ALA A 68 5.00 -0.52 -13.42
CA ALA A 68 4.78 0.46 -14.47
C ALA A 68 5.48 1.79 -14.16
N PHE A 69 6.23 2.25 -15.13
CA PHE A 69 7.08 3.43 -15.09
C PHE A 69 6.63 4.34 -16.23
N ALA A 70 5.93 5.43 -15.87
CA ALA A 70 5.42 6.38 -16.85
C ALA A 70 6.55 6.99 -17.70
N ASP A 71 7.67 7.30 -17.05
CA ASP A 71 8.84 7.95 -17.65
C ASP A 71 9.82 6.99 -18.31
N ASN A 72 9.66 5.68 -18.08
CA ASN A 72 10.51 4.66 -18.67
C ASN A 72 9.72 3.41 -19.05
N ARG A 73 8.88 3.56 -20.08
CA ARG A 73 7.97 2.50 -20.52
C ARG A 73 8.69 1.21 -20.91
N GLY A 74 9.96 1.29 -21.34
CA GLY A 74 10.81 0.13 -21.63
C GLY A 74 11.18 -0.72 -20.41
N GLN A 75 10.94 -0.21 -19.19
CA GLN A 75 11.10 -0.95 -17.94
C GLN A 75 9.79 -1.53 -17.40
N ASN A 76 8.66 -1.34 -18.08
CA ASN A 76 7.39 -1.93 -17.62
C ASN A 76 7.41 -3.44 -17.78
N HIS A 77 7.05 -4.17 -16.73
CA HIS A 77 7.04 -5.63 -16.76
C HIS A 77 6.20 -6.21 -15.61
N PHE A 78 5.82 -7.48 -15.76
CA PHE A 78 5.22 -8.26 -14.68
C PHE A 78 6.28 -8.91 -13.80
N HIS A 79 5.99 -8.90 -12.50
CA HIS A 79 6.60 -9.80 -11.53
C HIS A 79 5.63 -10.93 -11.20
N ASN A 80 6.09 -12.16 -11.39
CA ASN A 80 5.31 -13.32 -11.00
C ASN A 80 5.47 -13.51 -9.48
N ILE A 81 4.35 -13.52 -8.75
CA ILE A 81 4.33 -13.61 -7.29
C ILE A 81 3.80 -14.99 -6.87
N GLY A 82 4.48 -15.64 -5.93
CA GLY A 82 4.01 -16.93 -5.42
C GLY A 82 4.04 -18.02 -6.50
N THR A 83 5.16 -18.12 -7.22
CA THR A 83 5.35 -19.12 -8.27
C THR A 83 6.15 -20.32 -7.79
N TYR A 84 5.94 -21.47 -8.43
CA TYR A 84 6.82 -22.62 -8.26
C TYR A 84 8.22 -22.26 -8.74
N SER A 85 9.24 -22.82 -8.11
CA SER A 85 10.63 -22.60 -8.53
C SER A 85 11.51 -23.79 -8.24
N TYR A 86 12.61 -23.85 -8.97
CA TYR A 86 13.70 -24.76 -8.66
C TYR A 86 14.44 -24.33 -7.39
N SER A 87 14.91 -25.33 -6.65
CA SER A 87 15.75 -25.22 -5.48
C SER A 87 16.74 -26.38 -5.48
N GLY A 88 17.85 -26.22 -4.74
CA GLY A 88 18.93 -27.21 -4.70
C GLY A 88 19.90 -27.11 -5.88
N PRO A 89 20.97 -27.93 -5.87
CA PRO A 89 21.95 -27.96 -6.95
C PRO A 89 21.36 -28.60 -8.22
N THR A 90 21.96 -28.34 -9.39
CA THR A 90 21.42 -28.80 -10.69
C THR A 90 21.37 -30.33 -10.85
N ASN A 91 22.12 -31.08 -10.05
CA ASN A 91 22.11 -32.55 -9.99
C ASN A 91 21.14 -33.13 -8.93
N ASP A 92 20.46 -32.29 -8.13
CA ASP A 92 19.39 -32.67 -7.18
C ASP A 92 18.33 -31.55 -7.15
N LEU A 93 17.73 -31.28 -8.32
CA LEU A 93 16.75 -30.21 -8.49
C LEU A 93 15.41 -30.57 -7.85
N LYS A 94 14.90 -29.67 -7.01
CA LYS A 94 13.58 -29.79 -6.39
C LYS A 94 12.70 -28.63 -6.81
N ILE A 95 11.47 -28.91 -7.20
CA ILE A 95 10.45 -27.89 -7.44
C ILE A 95 9.70 -27.65 -6.13
N VAL A 96 9.70 -26.41 -5.67
CA VAL A 96 9.00 -25.98 -4.47
C VAL A 96 7.89 -24.98 -4.83
N PRO A 97 6.76 -24.96 -4.11
CA PRO A 97 5.61 -24.08 -4.39
C PRO A 97 5.85 -22.61 -4.00
N THR A 98 7.01 -22.32 -3.44
CA THR A 98 7.40 -21.00 -2.93
C THR A 98 8.87 -20.72 -3.23
N ASN A 99 9.17 -19.55 -3.80
CA ASN A 99 10.52 -19.03 -3.96
C ASN A 99 10.75 -17.75 -3.11
N SER A 100 11.87 -17.06 -3.38
CA SER A 100 12.22 -15.78 -2.74
C SER A 100 11.25 -14.64 -3.09
N ASN A 101 10.47 -14.75 -4.16
CA ASN A 101 9.46 -13.77 -4.58
C ASN A 101 8.02 -14.24 -4.36
N THR A 102 7.75 -14.66 -3.12
CA THR A 102 6.43 -15.17 -2.68
C THR A 102 5.68 -14.20 -1.81
N ARG A 103 6.26 -13.03 -1.50
CA ARG A 103 5.73 -12.08 -0.53
C ARG A 103 5.47 -10.73 -1.17
N ILE A 104 4.40 -10.10 -0.71
CA ILE A 104 4.04 -8.73 -1.00
C ILE A 104 4.10 -7.95 0.33
N PRO A 105 4.84 -6.83 0.41
CA PRO A 105 5.75 -6.31 -0.60
C PRO A 105 6.93 -7.27 -0.90
N GLU A 106 7.49 -7.16 -2.10
CA GLU A 106 8.57 -8.04 -2.56
C GLU A 106 9.83 -7.89 -1.68
N VAL A 107 10.39 -9.01 -1.20
CA VAL A 107 11.51 -9.03 -0.24
C VAL A 107 12.71 -8.20 -0.73
N GLY A 108 13.00 -8.25 -2.04
CA GLY A 108 14.10 -7.51 -2.65
C GLY A 108 13.98 -5.98 -2.53
N THR A 109 12.76 -5.46 -2.36
CA THR A 109 12.51 -4.01 -2.21
C THR A 109 12.79 -3.50 -0.80
N ARG A 110 12.87 -4.40 0.19
CA ARG A 110 13.01 -4.06 1.62
C ARG A 110 11.93 -3.10 2.15
N GLN A 111 10.81 -2.99 1.45
CA GLN A 111 9.67 -2.21 1.92
C GLN A 111 9.06 -2.87 3.16
N PRO A 112 8.56 -2.08 4.12
CA PRO A 112 7.83 -2.63 5.25
C PRO A 112 6.50 -3.26 4.78
N PRO A 113 5.86 -4.12 5.60
CA PRO A 113 4.51 -4.59 5.34
C PRO A 113 3.53 -3.44 5.09
N LEU A 114 2.45 -3.71 4.35
CA LEU A 114 1.45 -2.72 3.97
C LEU A 114 0.65 -2.23 5.17
N THR A 115 0.52 -0.92 5.33
CA THR A 115 -0.13 -0.33 6.49
C THR A 115 -1.64 -0.49 6.41
N LEU A 116 -2.24 -1.11 7.43
CA LEU A 116 -3.69 -1.06 7.61
C LEU A 116 -4.09 0.32 8.14
N VAL A 117 -5.08 0.94 7.51
CA VAL A 117 -5.56 2.29 7.84
C VAL A 117 -6.96 2.24 8.46
N ALA A 118 -7.38 3.31 9.13
CA ALA A 118 -8.72 3.37 9.70
C ALA A 118 -9.80 3.18 8.62
N GLY A 119 -10.69 2.21 8.84
CA GLY A 119 -11.79 1.89 7.94
C GLY A 119 -12.86 2.98 7.91
N LYS A 120 -13.60 3.02 6.79
CA LYS A 120 -14.72 3.95 6.54
C LYS A 120 -15.97 3.16 6.13
N GLY A 121 -17.15 3.79 6.21
CA GLY A 121 -18.42 3.16 5.79
C GLY A 121 -18.70 1.87 6.57
N ALA A 122 -18.89 0.76 5.85
CA ALA A 122 -19.14 -0.56 6.45
C ALA A 122 -17.98 -1.07 7.34
N TRP A 123 -16.81 -0.42 7.28
CA TRP A 123 -15.59 -0.78 8.00
C TRP A 123 -15.25 0.15 9.17
N VAL A 124 -16.17 1.00 9.62
CA VAL A 124 -15.94 1.85 10.81
C VAL A 124 -15.58 0.98 12.03
N GLY A 125 -14.55 1.38 12.77
CA GLY A 125 -14.06 0.64 13.95
C GLY A 125 -13.11 -0.52 13.61
N LYS A 126 -12.69 -0.68 12.35
CA LYS A 126 -11.66 -1.62 11.91
C LYS A 126 -10.44 -0.89 11.35
N LEU A 127 -9.30 -1.59 11.28
CA LEU A 127 -8.18 -1.22 10.41
C LEU A 127 -8.26 -2.06 9.14
N VAL A 128 -8.09 -1.46 7.97
CA VAL A 128 -8.32 -2.09 6.67
C VAL A 128 -7.18 -1.84 5.68
N SER A 129 -6.99 -2.76 4.75
CA SER A 129 -6.18 -2.53 3.55
C SER A 129 -6.86 -1.49 2.68
N ALA A 130 -6.11 -0.50 2.22
CA ALA A 130 -6.59 0.52 1.30
C ALA A 130 -5.49 0.85 0.29
N SER A 131 -5.90 1.37 -0.88
CA SER A 131 -4.96 1.98 -1.82
C SER A 131 -4.38 3.25 -1.17
N THR A 132 -3.07 3.27 -1.00
CA THR A 132 -2.30 4.40 -0.44
C THR A 132 -1.14 4.76 -1.36
N ALA A 133 -0.26 5.66 -0.92
CA ALA A 133 1.00 5.93 -1.63
C ALA A 133 2.02 4.77 -1.51
N GLU A 134 1.78 3.78 -0.62
CA GLU A 134 2.63 2.60 -0.55
C GLU A 134 2.48 1.78 -1.85
N HIS A 135 3.61 1.31 -2.39
CA HIS A 135 3.59 0.37 -3.50
C HIS A 135 2.81 -0.88 -3.08
N TYR A 136 2.23 -1.62 -4.02
CA TYR A 136 1.46 -2.84 -3.74
C TYR A 136 0.14 -2.65 -2.96
N SER A 137 -0.17 -1.45 -2.45
CA SER A 137 -1.31 -1.22 -1.54
C SER A 137 -2.69 -1.38 -2.19
N THR A 138 -2.79 -1.28 -3.52
CA THR A 138 -4.03 -1.49 -4.26
C THR A 138 -4.38 -2.98 -4.33
N MET A 139 -5.18 -3.48 -3.39
CA MET A 139 -5.63 -4.88 -3.35
C MET A 139 -6.78 -5.16 -4.32
N ARG A 140 -6.53 -5.02 -5.63
CA ARG A 140 -7.48 -5.35 -6.69
C ARG A 140 -6.85 -6.33 -7.67
N PHE A 141 -7.52 -7.46 -7.87
CA PHE A 141 -7.09 -8.58 -8.68
C PHE A 141 -8.04 -8.70 -9.87
N ARG A 142 -7.50 -8.75 -11.08
CA ARG A 142 -8.29 -8.94 -12.31
C ARG A 142 -7.70 -10.05 -13.16
N SER A 143 -8.48 -10.60 -14.07
CA SER A 143 -7.91 -11.45 -15.11
C SER A 143 -6.95 -10.63 -15.98
N VAL A 144 -5.83 -11.22 -16.41
CA VAL A 144 -4.93 -10.62 -17.41
C VAL A 144 -5.66 -10.33 -18.73
N GLN A 145 -6.75 -11.06 -19.00
CA GLN A 145 -7.63 -10.83 -20.14
C GLN A 145 -8.30 -9.44 -20.11
N ALA A 146 -8.40 -8.78 -18.95
CA ALA A 146 -8.84 -7.40 -18.86
C ALA A 146 -7.92 -6.42 -19.62
N LEU A 147 -6.67 -6.83 -19.91
CA LEU A 147 -5.72 -6.05 -20.68
C LEU A 147 -5.83 -6.28 -22.19
N ARG A 148 -6.71 -7.18 -22.66
CA ARG A 148 -6.82 -7.54 -24.07
C ARG A 148 -7.16 -6.31 -24.92
N PHE A 149 -6.34 -6.05 -25.94
CA PHE A 149 -6.41 -4.89 -26.83
C PHE A 149 -7.37 -5.06 -28.01
N GLU A 150 -8.35 -5.96 -27.94
CA GLU A 150 -9.22 -6.16 -29.10
C GLU A 150 -9.98 -4.87 -29.43
N LYS A 151 -9.92 -4.47 -30.71
CA LYS A 151 -10.90 -3.59 -31.32
C LYS A 151 -12.25 -4.30 -31.37
N ARG A 152 -12.94 -4.47 -30.23
CA ARG A 152 -14.38 -4.74 -30.28
C ARG A 152 -15.03 -3.44 -30.79
N ASN A 153 -15.58 -3.49 -32.00
CA ASN A 153 -16.35 -2.39 -32.60
C ASN A 153 -15.58 -1.06 -32.78
N GLY A 154 -14.27 -1.12 -33.09
CA GLY A 154 -13.48 0.09 -33.35
C GLY A 154 -13.01 0.87 -32.11
N GLN A 155 -13.34 0.41 -30.90
CA GLN A 155 -12.78 0.95 -29.66
C GLN A 155 -11.50 0.20 -29.31
N THR A 156 -10.38 0.90 -29.15
CA THR A 156 -9.22 0.37 -28.43
C THR A 156 -9.64 0.14 -26.98
N ASN A 157 -9.06 -0.85 -26.29
CA ASN A 157 -9.22 -0.92 -24.84
C ASN A 157 -8.89 0.43 -24.17
N GLU A 158 -9.33 0.62 -22.94
CA GLU A 158 -9.16 1.87 -22.18
C GLU A 158 -7.70 2.37 -22.12
N TYR A 159 -6.73 1.48 -22.34
CA TYR A 159 -5.31 1.75 -22.23
C TYR A 159 -4.66 2.18 -23.57
N GLY A 160 -5.05 1.60 -24.72
CA GLY A 160 -4.52 1.96 -26.05
C GLY A 160 -3.07 1.50 -26.32
N TYR A 161 -2.63 1.59 -27.57
CA TYR A 161 -1.27 1.21 -28.01
C TYR A 161 -0.21 2.09 -27.34
N GLY A 162 0.85 1.48 -26.82
CA GLY A 162 1.96 2.18 -26.16
C GLY A 162 1.67 2.62 -24.72
N SER A 163 0.51 2.29 -24.15
CA SER A 163 0.26 2.45 -22.70
C SER A 163 1.23 1.65 -21.85
N PRO A 164 1.39 1.99 -20.56
CA PRO A 164 2.14 1.16 -19.66
C PRO A 164 1.74 -0.31 -19.69
N GLU A 165 0.43 -0.59 -19.66
CA GLU A 165 -0.24 -1.88 -19.77
C GLU A 165 0.15 -2.63 -21.04
N TRP A 166 0.18 -1.92 -22.17
CA TRP A 166 0.65 -2.46 -23.45
C TRP A 166 2.11 -2.90 -23.32
N HIS A 167 2.98 -2.03 -22.79
CA HIS A 167 4.39 -2.39 -22.60
C HIS A 167 4.57 -3.56 -21.63
N MET A 168 3.72 -3.73 -20.60
CA MET A 168 3.85 -4.86 -19.64
C MET A 168 3.73 -6.22 -20.31
N LEU A 169 2.85 -6.34 -21.29
CA LEU A 169 2.57 -7.57 -22.00
C LEU A 169 3.65 -7.90 -23.05
N PHE A 170 4.31 -6.88 -23.59
CA PHE A 170 5.17 -7.03 -24.78
C PHE A 170 6.67 -6.76 -24.54
N ASN A 171 7.08 -6.03 -23.49
CA ASN A 171 8.46 -5.56 -23.32
C ASN A 171 9.51 -6.67 -23.23
N ARG A 172 9.15 -7.82 -22.67
CA ARG A 172 10.16 -8.82 -22.30
C ARG A 172 10.65 -9.68 -23.47
N PHE A 173 9.96 -9.66 -24.62
CA PHE A 173 10.14 -10.72 -25.60
C PHE A 173 10.25 -10.28 -27.08
N GLY A 174 10.30 -8.98 -27.35
CA GLY A 174 10.57 -8.46 -28.70
C GLY A 174 9.38 -8.52 -29.68
N PRO A 175 9.59 -8.13 -30.95
CA PRO A 175 8.51 -7.87 -31.92
C PRO A 175 7.69 -9.12 -32.32
N GLN A 176 8.18 -10.32 -32.06
CA GLN A 176 7.45 -11.57 -32.31
C GLN A 176 6.17 -11.74 -31.46
N PHE A 177 6.00 -10.92 -30.41
CA PHE A 177 4.84 -10.93 -29.52
C PHE A 177 3.87 -9.78 -29.81
N ALA A 178 3.89 -9.17 -31.00
CA ALA A 178 3.11 -7.98 -31.34
C ALA A 178 1.57 -8.08 -31.15
N ASN A 179 1.03 -9.27 -30.90
CA ASN A 179 -0.39 -9.51 -30.64
C ASN A 179 -0.59 -10.16 -29.26
N PHE A 180 -1.64 -9.73 -28.57
CA PHE A 180 -1.99 -10.19 -27.21
C PHE A 180 -2.07 -11.72 -27.11
N ASP A 181 -2.64 -12.41 -28.09
CA ASP A 181 -2.80 -13.87 -28.03
C ASP A 181 -1.47 -14.64 -28.09
N ASN A 182 -0.40 -13.99 -28.55
CA ASN A 182 0.95 -14.59 -28.58
C ASN A 182 1.75 -14.28 -27.32
N ALA A 183 1.42 -13.21 -26.58
CA ALA A 183 2.19 -12.82 -25.40
C ALA A 183 2.14 -13.91 -24.30
N VAL A 184 3.28 -14.08 -23.65
CA VAL A 184 3.60 -15.26 -22.80
C VAL A 184 2.67 -15.39 -21.60
N TYR A 185 2.09 -14.27 -21.13
CA TYR A 185 1.26 -14.19 -19.94
C TYR A 185 -0.21 -13.86 -20.21
N SER A 186 -0.59 -13.69 -21.47
CA SER A 186 -1.93 -13.24 -21.91
C SER A 186 -2.76 -14.37 -22.51
N LYS A 187 -2.33 -15.62 -22.33
CA LYS A 187 -3.14 -16.76 -22.74
C LYS A 187 -4.41 -16.83 -21.90
N VAL A 188 -5.50 -17.22 -22.56
CA VAL A 188 -6.76 -17.56 -21.92
C VAL A 188 -6.47 -18.64 -20.88
N ILE A 189 -6.93 -18.42 -19.65
CA ILE A 189 -6.85 -19.44 -18.60
C ILE A 189 -7.86 -20.52 -19.01
N PRO A 190 -7.43 -21.79 -19.21
CA PRO A 190 -8.36 -22.84 -19.65
C PRO A 190 -9.46 -23.19 -18.63
N ALA A 191 -9.28 -22.78 -17.38
CA ALA A 191 -10.28 -22.89 -16.32
C ALA A 191 -11.53 -22.08 -16.69
N GLN A 192 -12.70 -22.70 -16.56
CA GLN A 192 -13.99 -22.02 -16.68
C GLN A 192 -14.33 -21.24 -15.42
N THR A 193 -13.97 -21.76 -14.24
CA THR A 193 -14.24 -21.11 -12.96
C THR A 193 -13.00 -21.11 -12.08
N LEU A 194 -12.65 -19.91 -11.60
CA LEU A 194 -11.51 -19.68 -10.73
C LEU A 194 -11.98 -19.41 -9.30
N ALA A 195 -11.22 -19.90 -8.33
CA ALA A 195 -11.37 -19.53 -6.93
C ALA A 195 -10.02 -19.10 -6.34
N VAL A 196 -10.08 -18.28 -5.29
CA VAL A 196 -8.96 -18.10 -4.36
C VAL A 196 -9.16 -19.02 -3.17
N GLU A 197 -8.12 -19.76 -2.81
CA GLU A 197 -8.10 -20.67 -1.66
C GLU A 197 -7.18 -20.09 -0.58
N LEU A 198 -7.68 -20.02 0.65
CA LEU A 198 -6.89 -19.60 1.81
C LEU A 198 -5.95 -20.73 2.25
N VAL A 199 -4.66 -20.43 2.37
CA VAL A 199 -3.65 -21.38 2.88
C VAL A 199 -3.37 -21.13 4.36
N SER A 200 -3.20 -19.87 4.76
CA SER A 200 -3.02 -19.51 6.18
C SER A 200 -3.33 -18.03 6.42
N LEU A 201 -3.64 -17.70 7.67
CA LEU A 201 -3.97 -16.34 8.10
C LEU A 201 -3.44 -16.10 9.52
N THR A 202 -2.74 -14.99 9.74
CA THR A 202 -2.31 -14.61 11.10
C THR A 202 -3.54 -14.36 11.99
N PRO A 203 -3.57 -14.86 13.24
CA PRO A 203 -4.67 -14.57 14.16
C PRO A 203 -4.97 -13.06 14.28
N GLY A 204 -6.24 -12.70 14.19
CA GLY A 204 -6.71 -11.30 14.22
C GLY A 204 -6.77 -10.61 12.85
N LEU A 205 -6.12 -11.15 11.82
CA LEU A 205 -6.34 -10.74 10.43
C LEU A 205 -7.57 -11.47 9.88
N ASN A 206 -8.37 -10.76 9.10
CA ASN A 206 -9.59 -11.25 8.47
C ASN A 206 -9.64 -10.76 7.02
N ILE A 207 -10.44 -11.44 6.19
CA ILE A 207 -10.67 -11.08 4.79
C ILE A 207 -12.17 -10.85 4.59
N GLY A 208 -12.54 -9.79 3.89
CA GLY A 208 -13.93 -9.52 3.56
C GLY A 208 -14.11 -8.80 2.24
N LEU A 209 -15.36 -8.56 1.88
CA LEU A 209 -15.77 -7.82 0.70
C LEU A 209 -16.17 -6.38 1.07
N ALA A 210 -16.32 -5.49 0.09
CA ALA A 210 -16.75 -4.10 0.32
C ALA A 210 -18.03 -3.96 1.16
N THR A 211 -18.90 -4.98 1.15
CA THR A 211 -20.13 -5.11 1.95
C THR A 211 -19.90 -5.49 3.42
N ASN A 212 -18.64 -5.60 3.89
CA ASN A 212 -18.28 -6.16 5.19
C ASN A 212 -18.75 -7.62 5.36
N THR A 213 -18.83 -8.36 4.26
CA THR A 213 -19.07 -9.80 4.30
C THR A 213 -17.72 -10.50 4.45
N THR A 214 -17.52 -11.21 5.56
CA THR A 214 -16.32 -12.04 5.76
C THR A 214 -16.30 -13.20 4.78
N ILE A 215 -15.14 -13.44 4.18
CA ILE A 215 -14.85 -14.58 3.31
C ILE A 215 -13.54 -15.21 3.79
N LEU A 216 -13.27 -16.46 3.40
CA LEU A 216 -11.99 -17.11 3.67
C LEU A 216 -11.63 -17.06 5.17
N ALA A 217 -12.48 -17.61 6.04
CA ALA A 217 -12.29 -17.53 7.48
C ALA A 217 -11.27 -18.57 7.99
N ASN A 218 -11.23 -19.73 7.34
CA ASN A 218 -10.41 -20.87 7.73
C ASN A 218 -9.49 -21.32 6.59
N PRO A 219 -8.28 -21.80 6.88
CA PRO A 219 -7.45 -22.50 5.89
C PRO A 219 -8.24 -23.59 5.16
N GLY A 220 -8.13 -23.62 3.84
CA GLY A 220 -8.90 -24.48 2.94
C GLY A 220 -10.20 -23.86 2.42
N ASP A 221 -10.68 -22.77 3.03
CA ASP A 221 -11.83 -22.04 2.51
C ASP A 221 -11.53 -21.50 1.10
N ARG A 222 -12.56 -21.50 0.27
CA ARG A 222 -12.50 -20.99 -1.11
C ARG A 222 -13.52 -19.88 -1.33
N HIS A 223 -13.13 -18.86 -2.06
CA HIS A 223 -14.02 -17.83 -2.56
C HIS A 223 -14.02 -17.87 -4.09
N LEU A 224 -15.20 -18.08 -4.69
CA LEU A 224 -15.37 -18.11 -6.13
C LEU A 224 -15.15 -16.70 -6.70
N LEU A 225 -14.30 -16.61 -7.73
CA LEU A 225 -14.06 -15.39 -8.48
C LEU A 225 -14.96 -15.30 -9.72
N GLY A 226 -15.53 -16.42 -10.15
CA GLY A 226 -16.33 -16.53 -11.37
C GLY A 226 -15.48 -17.02 -12.55
N ASP A 227 -15.76 -16.49 -13.74
CA ASP A 227 -15.02 -16.83 -14.97
C ASP A 227 -13.54 -16.45 -14.81
N ALA A 228 -12.63 -17.40 -15.07
CA ALA A 228 -11.19 -17.16 -14.93
C ALA A 228 -10.67 -16.04 -15.86
N ASN A 229 -11.36 -15.80 -16.97
CA ASN A 229 -11.02 -14.81 -17.99
C ASN A 229 -11.80 -13.51 -17.82
N GLU A 230 -12.79 -13.45 -16.91
CA GLU A 230 -13.61 -12.27 -16.67
C GLU A 230 -13.99 -12.16 -15.19
N PHE A 231 -13.10 -11.58 -14.39
CA PHE A 231 -13.37 -11.26 -12.99
C PHE A 231 -12.69 -9.97 -12.53
N ASP A 232 -13.24 -9.40 -11.47
CA ASP A 232 -12.69 -8.25 -10.75
C ASP A 232 -12.92 -8.44 -9.24
N PHE A 233 -11.84 -8.75 -8.53
CA PHE A 233 -11.88 -9.12 -7.13
C PHE A 233 -11.10 -8.11 -6.30
N GLN A 234 -11.79 -7.51 -5.33
CA GLN A 234 -11.21 -6.50 -4.45
C GLN A 234 -11.45 -6.88 -2.98
N PRO A 235 -10.64 -7.79 -2.41
CA PRO A 235 -10.74 -8.14 -1.01
C PRO A 235 -10.32 -6.96 -0.13
N VAL A 236 -10.93 -6.88 1.04
CA VAL A 236 -10.53 -5.99 2.13
C VAL A 236 -9.94 -6.87 3.23
N PHE A 237 -8.66 -6.68 3.51
CA PHE A 237 -8.01 -7.27 4.67
C PHE A 237 -8.20 -6.37 5.86
N TRP A 238 -8.53 -6.93 7.01
CA TRP A 238 -8.84 -6.10 8.16
C TRP A 238 -8.53 -6.76 9.50
N THR A 239 -8.35 -5.91 10.51
CA THR A 239 -8.23 -6.27 11.92
C THR A 239 -9.18 -5.40 12.75
N ASP A 240 -9.40 -5.75 14.01
CA ASP A 240 -10.03 -4.83 14.95
C ASP A 240 -9.20 -3.54 15.10
N ALA A 241 -9.86 -2.41 15.39
CA ALA A 241 -9.16 -1.13 15.62
C ALA A 241 -8.18 -1.18 16.79
N SER A 242 -8.40 -2.07 17.76
CA SER A 242 -7.54 -2.31 18.92
C SER A 242 -6.52 -3.42 18.71
N ALA A 243 -6.34 -3.91 17.47
CA ALA A 243 -5.37 -4.97 17.19
C ALA A 243 -3.95 -4.54 17.61
N ALA A 244 -3.18 -5.49 18.13
CA ALA A 244 -1.82 -5.22 18.59
C ALA A 244 -0.94 -4.74 17.41
N PRO A 245 -0.06 -3.75 17.62
CA PRO A 245 0.94 -3.38 16.63
C PRO A 245 1.79 -4.58 16.24
N GLY A 246 2.08 -4.73 14.95
CA GLY A 246 2.83 -5.88 14.46
C GLY A 246 2.54 -6.23 13.01
N ARG A 247 3.15 -7.34 12.55
CA ARG A 247 2.94 -7.90 11.21
C ARG A 247 1.80 -8.91 11.23
N TYR A 248 0.94 -8.83 10.22
CA TYR A 248 -0.13 -9.77 9.95
C TYR A 248 0.02 -10.28 8.52
N THR A 249 -0.04 -11.59 8.32
CA THR A 249 0.21 -12.22 7.01
C THR A 249 -0.98 -13.08 6.60
N VAL A 250 -1.34 -12.99 5.33
CA VAL A 250 -2.18 -13.97 4.64
C VAL A 250 -1.29 -14.78 3.69
N ALA A 251 -1.60 -16.07 3.52
CA ALA A 251 -1.09 -16.88 2.42
C ALA A 251 -2.27 -17.50 1.66
N TRP A 252 -2.23 -17.45 0.33
CA TRP A 252 -3.29 -18.00 -0.53
C TRP A 252 -2.73 -18.58 -1.82
N LYS A 253 -3.59 -19.23 -2.60
CA LYS A 253 -3.34 -19.66 -3.97
C LYS A 253 -4.61 -19.55 -4.81
N PHE A 254 -4.45 -19.51 -6.12
CA PHE A 254 -5.55 -19.57 -7.08
C PHE A 254 -5.71 -20.99 -7.61
N VAL A 255 -6.96 -21.46 -7.65
CA VAL A 255 -7.30 -22.83 -8.00
C VAL A 255 -8.40 -22.85 -9.05
N ASP A 256 -8.26 -23.73 -10.03
CA ASP A 256 -9.34 -24.08 -10.95
C ASP A 256 -10.35 -24.97 -10.21
N VAL A 257 -11.61 -24.57 -10.24
CA VAL A 257 -12.73 -25.29 -9.62
C VAL A 257 -13.81 -25.64 -10.64
N SER A 258 -13.46 -25.64 -11.93
CA SER A 258 -14.38 -25.96 -13.03
C SER A 258 -14.94 -27.37 -12.86
N GLU A 259 -16.27 -27.49 -12.82
CA GLU A 259 -16.94 -28.79 -12.80
C GLU A 259 -17.12 -29.34 -14.23
N GLY A 260 -16.87 -30.64 -14.41
CA GLY A 260 -17.32 -31.38 -15.61
C GLY A 260 -16.56 -31.16 -16.93
N SER A 261 -15.47 -30.38 -16.98
CA SER A 261 -14.82 -29.98 -18.25
C SER A 261 -13.47 -30.64 -18.58
N GLY A 262 -13.00 -31.63 -17.81
CA GLY A 262 -11.72 -32.33 -18.05
C GLY A 262 -10.73 -32.20 -16.89
N SER A 263 -9.43 -32.34 -17.17
CA SER A 263 -8.37 -32.14 -16.16
C SER A 263 -8.29 -30.66 -15.76
N LEU A 264 -8.39 -30.39 -14.46
CA LEU A 264 -8.24 -29.04 -13.89
C LEU A 264 -6.90 -28.42 -14.31
N VAL A 265 -6.93 -27.11 -14.57
CA VAL A 265 -5.70 -26.33 -14.72
C VAL A 265 -4.92 -26.39 -13.40
N PRO A 266 -3.62 -26.71 -13.42
CA PRO A 266 -2.84 -26.73 -12.21
C PRO A 266 -2.85 -25.38 -11.48
N GLU A 267 -2.98 -25.45 -10.16
CA GLU A 267 -3.02 -24.30 -9.26
C GLU A 267 -1.77 -23.41 -9.34
N SER A 268 -1.92 -22.17 -8.87
CA SER A 268 -0.77 -21.30 -8.63
C SER A 268 0.09 -21.83 -7.48
N GLY A 269 1.33 -21.32 -7.39
CA GLY A 269 2.06 -21.43 -6.14
C GLY A 269 1.42 -20.56 -5.04
N ILE A 270 2.09 -20.46 -3.89
CA ILE A 270 1.55 -19.76 -2.72
C ILE A 270 2.08 -18.34 -2.68
N SER A 271 1.18 -17.36 -2.74
CA SER A 271 1.49 -15.95 -2.52
C SER A 271 1.18 -15.56 -1.08
N HIS A 272 1.98 -14.66 -0.53
CA HIS A 272 1.79 -14.10 0.79
C HIS A 272 1.65 -12.58 0.69
N VAL A 273 0.78 -12.00 1.50
CA VAL A 273 0.69 -10.55 1.67
C VAL A 273 0.90 -10.22 3.13
N ASP A 274 1.89 -9.37 3.39
CA ASP A 274 2.25 -8.90 4.71
C ASP A 274 1.64 -7.50 4.92
N PHE A 275 0.84 -7.39 5.97
CA PHE A 275 0.26 -6.16 6.49
C PHE A 275 0.91 -5.77 7.82
N ARG A 276 0.80 -4.52 8.20
CA ARG A 276 1.16 -4.02 9.53
C ARG A 276 0.04 -3.21 10.15
N VAL A 277 -0.14 -3.41 11.46
CA VAL A 277 -0.77 -2.43 12.34
C VAL A 277 0.35 -1.57 12.90
N ALA A 278 0.31 -0.27 12.62
CA ALA A 278 1.30 0.67 13.14
C ALA A 278 1.16 0.79 14.67
N ALA A 279 2.29 0.96 15.36
CA ALA A 279 2.25 1.39 16.75
C ALA A 279 1.53 2.73 16.86
N SER A 280 0.76 2.92 17.92
CA SER A 280 0.18 4.24 18.22
C SER A 280 1.31 5.27 18.24
N PRO A 281 1.14 6.43 17.62
CA PRO A 281 2.17 7.46 17.66
C PRO A 281 2.45 7.79 19.12
N GLU A 282 3.71 7.66 19.53
CA GLU A 282 4.13 8.14 20.83
C GLU A 282 4.05 9.67 20.77
N LEU A 283 3.09 10.24 21.50
CA LEU A 283 3.03 11.68 21.70
C LEU A 283 4.18 12.06 22.63
N VAL A 284 5.35 12.27 22.04
CA VAL A 284 6.44 12.97 22.71
C VAL A 284 6.02 14.42 22.79
N ILE A 285 5.38 14.78 23.90
CA ILE A 285 5.29 16.20 24.28
C ILE A 285 6.73 16.61 24.55
N GLU A 286 7.34 17.38 23.65
CA GLU A 286 8.63 17.99 23.96
C GLU A 286 8.47 18.73 25.28
N LYS A 287 9.27 18.36 26.29
CA LYS A 287 9.28 19.00 27.61
C LYS A 287 9.62 20.50 27.52
N THR A 288 10.06 20.96 26.37
CA THR A 288 10.47 22.33 26.10
C THR A 288 9.66 22.86 24.92
N VAL A 289 8.71 23.76 25.19
CA VAL A 289 8.09 24.56 24.13
C VAL A 289 8.99 25.77 23.90
N ARG A 290 9.55 25.91 22.69
CA ARG A 290 10.22 27.15 22.28
C ARG A 290 9.17 28.11 21.75
N LEU A 291 8.96 29.20 22.48
CA LEU A 291 8.13 30.30 22.03
C LEU A 291 9.05 31.41 21.50
N THR A 292 8.90 31.73 20.21
CA THR A 292 9.46 32.97 19.64
C THR A 292 8.40 34.03 19.79
N MET A 293 8.68 35.05 20.60
CA MET A 293 7.73 36.13 20.88
C MET A 293 8.38 37.46 20.54
N PRO A 294 7.63 38.42 19.97
CA PRO A 294 8.14 39.77 19.80
C PRO A 294 8.53 40.33 21.16
N VAL A 295 9.67 41.01 21.24
CA VAL A 295 10.07 41.71 22.46
C VAL A 295 9.07 42.83 22.73
N VAL A 296 8.23 42.64 23.75
CA VAL A 296 7.32 43.67 24.22
C VAL A 296 7.99 44.32 25.43
N ILE A 297 8.55 45.50 25.21
CA ILE A 297 9.41 46.19 26.18
C ILE A 297 8.62 46.98 27.23
N ASP A 298 7.31 47.23 27.04
CA ASP A 298 6.47 47.92 28.04
C ASP A 298 5.02 47.40 28.09
N GLY A 299 4.45 47.39 29.30
CA GLY A 299 3.01 47.22 29.56
C GLY A 299 2.41 45.81 29.48
N HIS A 300 3.20 44.76 29.23
CA HIS A 300 2.71 43.38 29.09
C HIS A 300 3.34 42.44 30.12
N VAL A 301 2.54 41.50 30.65
CA VAL A 301 2.98 40.47 31.61
C VAL A 301 2.81 39.10 30.96
N LEU A 302 3.89 38.31 30.95
CA LEU A 302 3.79 36.90 30.59
C LEU A 302 3.17 36.15 31.78
N GLU A 303 2.03 35.51 31.53
CA GLU A 303 1.32 34.71 32.53
C GLU A 303 1.31 33.23 32.13
N SER A 304 1.30 32.36 33.14
CA SER A 304 1.15 30.92 32.99
C SER A 304 0.01 30.39 33.85
N ALA A 305 -0.68 29.36 33.36
CA ALA A 305 -1.73 28.64 34.07
C ALA A 305 -1.61 27.14 33.85
N THR A 306 -2.06 26.34 34.81
CA THR A 306 -2.13 24.86 34.69
C THR A 306 -3.35 24.38 33.91
N SER A 307 -4.28 25.29 33.59
CA SER A 307 -5.46 25.04 32.76
C SER A 307 -5.75 26.25 31.85
N PRO A 308 -6.47 26.07 30.72
CA PRO A 308 -6.90 27.18 29.87
C PRO A 308 -7.75 28.23 30.61
N ASP A 309 -8.47 27.79 31.63
CA ASP A 309 -9.42 28.62 32.39
C ASP A 309 -8.75 29.40 33.53
N GLY A 310 -7.46 29.18 33.77
CA GLY A 310 -6.70 29.79 34.86
C GLY A 310 -6.67 28.94 36.13
N PRO A 311 -6.28 29.51 37.29
CA PRO A 311 -5.84 30.90 37.46
C PRO A 311 -4.53 31.19 36.73
N TRP A 312 -4.44 32.37 36.14
CA TRP A 312 -3.25 32.84 35.42
C TRP A 312 -2.32 33.56 36.39
N THR A 313 -1.05 33.20 36.40
CA THR A 313 -0.04 33.74 37.31
C THR A 313 1.13 34.32 36.53
N PRO A 314 1.62 35.53 36.88
CA PRO A 314 2.81 36.10 36.27
C PRO A 314 4.02 35.16 36.40
N VAL A 315 4.77 34.99 35.31
CA VAL A 315 6.01 34.22 35.32
C VAL A 315 7.10 35.06 35.99
N ALA A 316 7.59 34.61 37.14
CA ALA A 316 8.52 35.37 37.99
C ALA A 316 9.89 35.60 37.34
N GLN A 317 10.35 34.66 36.51
CA GLN A 317 11.63 34.78 35.81
C GLN A 317 11.38 35.27 34.38
N LYS A 318 11.75 36.54 34.11
CA LYS A 318 11.71 37.09 32.76
C LYS A 318 12.67 36.29 31.86
N PRO A 319 12.27 35.92 30.63
CA PRO A 319 13.16 35.24 29.70
C PRO A 319 14.43 36.05 29.47
N SER A 320 15.57 35.36 29.38
CA SER A 320 16.83 35.98 28.95
C SER A 320 16.70 36.42 27.50
N VAL A 321 16.87 37.72 27.24
CA VAL A 321 16.98 38.24 25.88
C VAL A 321 18.39 37.89 25.38
N ASN A 322 18.49 36.95 24.44
CA ASN A 322 19.73 36.79 23.71
C ASN A 322 19.91 38.04 22.83
N SER A 323 21.00 38.76 23.04
CA SER A 323 21.29 40.07 22.47
C SER A 323 21.07 40.12 20.96
N ALA A 324 20.17 41.00 20.52
CA ALA A 324 20.04 41.40 19.13
C ALA A 324 21.23 42.30 18.73
N GLY A 325 21.73 42.11 17.51
CA GLY A 325 22.67 43.05 16.90
C GLY A 325 22.11 44.47 16.92
N SER A 326 22.96 45.43 17.22
CA SER A 326 22.68 46.84 17.47
C SER A 326 22.23 47.61 16.22
N GLY A 327 21.05 47.28 15.68
CA GLY A 327 20.39 48.05 14.64
C GLY A 327 19.07 48.63 15.15
N GLU A 328 18.99 49.95 15.31
CA GLU A 328 17.74 50.66 15.55
C GLU A 328 16.75 50.34 14.42
N GLY A 329 15.61 49.72 14.77
CA GLY A 329 14.52 49.41 13.84
C GLY A 329 14.30 47.92 13.49
N ALA A 330 15.16 47.00 13.94
CA ALA A 330 14.93 45.57 13.72
C ALA A 330 14.04 44.98 14.84
N ALA A 331 12.97 44.26 14.47
CA ALA A 331 12.18 43.46 15.41
C ALA A 331 13.11 42.51 16.18
N GLN A 332 13.25 42.72 17.49
CA GLN A 332 14.06 41.83 18.32
C GLN A 332 13.35 40.47 18.41
N LEU A 333 13.99 39.44 17.89
CA LEU A 333 13.57 38.05 18.04
C LEU A 333 14.28 37.46 19.25
N GLY A 334 13.57 37.32 20.36
CA GLY A 334 14.04 36.58 21.53
C GLY A 334 13.66 35.11 21.42
N THR A 335 14.55 34.20 21.80
CA THR A 335 14.21 32.78 21.99
C THR A 335 14.14 32.51 23.49
N ALA A 336 12.96 32.15 24.00
CA ALA A 336 12.82 31.66 25.37
C ALA A 336 12.85 30.12 25.35
N SER A 337 13.70 29.53 26.19
CA SER A 337 13.67 28.09 26.48
C SER A 337 13.19 27.93 27.92
N LEU A 338 12.01 27.33 28.11
CA LEU A 338 11.51 27.00 29.44
C LEU A 338 11.74 25.51 29.69
N VAL A 339 12.60 25.18 30.64
CA VAL A 339 12.79 23.79 31.08
C VAL A 339 11.68 23.49 32.08
N LEU A 340 10.73 22.61 31.72
CA LEU A 340 9.76 22.13 32.69
C LEU A 340 10.50 21.42 33.84
N PRO A 341 10.13 21.66 35.11
CA PRO A 341 10.75 20.97 36.23
C PRO A 341 10.67 19.46 36.00
N SER A 342 11.82 18.79 36.08
CA SER A 342 11.88 17.34 36.09
C SER A 342 11.01 16.84 37.23
N ASP A 343 10.09 15.91 36.96
CA ASP A 343 9.38 15.18 38.00
C ASP A 343 10.43 14.66 39.00
N LYS A 344 10.39 15.18 40.24
CA LYS A 344 11.10 14.52 41.33
C LYS A 344 10.43 13.16 41.51
N PRO A 345 11.18 12.05 41.61
CA PRO A 345 10.58 10.78 42.00
C PRO A 345 10.02 10.98 43.43
N GLY A 346 8.69 10.84 43.54
CA GLY A 346 7.97 10.71 44.80
C GLY A 346 7.62 9.26 45.04
#